data_AF-A0A815U772-F1
#
_entry.id   AF-A0A815U772-F1
#
_cell.length_a   1.000
_cell.length_b   1.000
_cell.length_c   1.000
_cell.angle_alpha   90.00
_cell.angle_beta   90.00
_cell.angle_gamma   90.00
#
_symmetry.space_group_name_H-M   'P 1'
#
loop_
_entity.id
_entity.type
_entity.pdbx_description
1 polymer ?
#
loop_
_entity_poly.entity_id
_entity_poly.type
_entity_poly.pdbx_seq_one_letter_code
_entity_poly.pdbx_strand_id
1 'polypeptide(L)'
;VPGYPGRSFAKRSDFPPAPQWYPSPVYPTLQFQGDTSSDEIVGHEFVYPLVHDSLASSDDERQRAYILLFNITTNIMTHDWYLEGENHTRTNGVTWNPTELNDDADRQDDRGLNSLEILAFLLQTYAYSGDKRFLDGAELLINSYHYDVNLINTKMIAVCDNNFSDDELAYLSYFNLVYAINTITSSSNLSVKQKAEAQLVMDHILEYMRIGLDLTHKYKQMEKSPFYNFIYCYASGQINQTQHLFTNINTSSPAFDCNALSADAVWYMQRWPLELIAWPQFNSDRLDIQLNIPAECEQKPLSLQMLPPDERTTKKWNTNIYSLDDGDGFYEEDPTAFLISYWGMRYF
;
A
#
# COMPACT_ATOMS: atom_id res chain seq x y z
N VAL A 1 11.44 -10.61 -18.72
CA VAL A 1 12.41 -10.46 -17.61
C VAL A 1 11.81 -11.09 -16.35
N PRO A 2 12.49 -12.01 -15.64
CA PRO A 2 11.96 -12.57 -14.39
C PRO A 2 11.63 -11.48 -13.37
N GLY A 3 10.51 -11.61 -12.66
CA GLY A 3 10.12 -10.66 -11.61
C GLY A 3 9.52 -9.35 -12.10
N TYR A 4 9.27 -9.19 -13.40
CA TYR A 4 8.60 -8.02 -13.95
C TYR A 4 7.13 -8.33 -14.28
N PRO A 5 6.16 -7.90 -13.44
CA PRO A 5 4.76 -7.99 -13.80
C PRO A 5 4.42 -6.95 -14.86
N GLY A 6 3.57 -7.30 -15.82
CA GLY A 6 3.07 -6.33 -16.80
C GLY A 6 1.95 -5.50 -16.21
N ARG A 7 1.96 -4.19 -16.45
CA ARG A 7 0.93 -3.22 -15.99
C ARG A 7 -0.48 -3.57 -16.45
N SER A 8 -0.60 -4.14 -17.64
CA SER A 8 -1.87 -4.58 -18.20
C SER A 8 -1.63 -5.69 -19.22
N PHE A 9 -2.68 -6.40 -19.61
CA PHE A 9 -2.61 -7.40 -20.67
C PHE A 9 -3.82 -7.33 -21.58
N ALA A 10 -3.61 -7.66 -22.86
CA ALA A 10 -4.64 -7.64 -23.87
C ALA A 10 -4.42 -8.76 -24.89
N LYS A 11 -5.48 -9.16 -25.59
CA LYS A 11 -5.34 -9.98 -26.79
C LYS A 11 -4.69 -9.17 -27.90
N ARG A 12 -3.75 -9.78 -28.61
CA ARG A 12 -3.05 -9.16 -29.74
C ARG A 12 -3.97 -8.80 -30.92
N SER A 13 -5.14 -9.45 -31.01
CA SER A 13 -6.16 -9.14 -32.03
C SER A 13 -6.95 -7.87 -31.72
N ASP A 14 -7.11 -7.55 -30.44
CA ASP A 14 -8.05 -6.53 -29.97
C ASP A 14 -7.32 -5.19 -29.78
N PHE A 15 -6.01 -5.25 -29.53
CA PHE A 15 -5.15 -4.10 -29.35
C PHE A 15 -3.93 -4.20 -30.28
N PRO A 16 -3.75 -3.30 -31.26
CA PRO A 16 -2.60 -3.36 -32.15
C PRO A 16 -1.29 -3.09 -31.38
N PRO A 17 -0.13 -3.54 -31.87
CA PRO A 17 1.16 -3.24 -31.24
C PRO A 17 1.36 -1.73 -31.07
N ALA A 18 1.69 -1.31 -29.85
CA ALA A 18 2.00 0.06 -29.49
C ALA A 18 3.34 0.10 -28.71
N PRO A 19 3.98 1.27 -28.56
CA PRO A 19 5.17 1.39 -27.72
C PRO A 19 4.92 0.81 -26.32
N GLN A 20 5.93 0.17 -25.73
CA GLN A 20 5.85 -0.53 -24.43
C GLN A 20 4.89 -1.72 -24.35
N TRP A 21 4.36 -2.23 -25.47
CA TRP A 21 3.62 -3.50 -25.50
C TRP A 21 4.50 -4.65 -25.98
N TYR A 22 4.54 -5.72 -25.20
CA TYR A 22 5.42 -6.87 -25.40
C TYR A 22 4.63 -8.17 -25.53
N PRO A 23 5.02 -9.10 -26.42
CA PRO A 23 4.37 -10.42 -26.50
C PRO A 23 4.51 -11.18 -25.18
N SER A 24 3.43 -11.85 -24.73
CA SER A 24 3.51 -12.71 -23.55
C SER A 24 4.46 -13.89 -23.81
N PRO A 25 5.38 -14.21 -22.88
CA PRO A 25 6.27 -15.35 -23.02
C PRO A 25 5.55 -16.70 -22.81
N VAL A 26 4.33 -16.69 -22.28
CA VAL A 26 3.57 -17.90 -21.91
C VAL A 26 2.33 -18.08 -22.78
N TYR A 27 1.63 -16.99 -23.12
CA TYR A 27 0.36 -17.05 -23.85
C TYR A 27 0.49 -16.36 -25.21
N PRO A 28 0.68 -17.11 -26.33
CA PRO A 28 0.99 -16.52 -27.64
C PRO A 28 -0.05 -15.54 -28.19
N THR A 29 -1.30 -15.64 -27.71
CA THR A 29 -2.42 -14.77 -28.09
C THR A 29 -2.47 -13.47 -27.29
N LEU A 30 -1.70 -13.37 -26.20
CA LEU A 30 -1.66 -12.20 -25.33
C LEU A 30 -0.39 -11.38 -25.54
N GLN A 31 -0.51 -10.11 -25.21
CA GLN A 31 0.58 -9.16 -25.01
C GLN A 31 0.35 -8.43 -23.69
N PHE A 32 1.42 -7.90 -23.11
CA PHE A 32 1.36 -7.13 -21.88
C PHE A 32 1.99 -5.75 -22.09
N GLN A 33 1.50 -4.78 -21.34
CA GLN A 33 2.07 -3.43 -21.28
C GLN A 33 3.18 -3.41 -20.22
N GLY A 34 4.32 -2.82 -20.56
CA GLY A 34 5.35 -2.44 -19.59
C GLY A 34 5.01 -1.13 -18.87
N ASP A 35 6.04 -0.42 -18.43
CA ASP A 35 5.92 0.80 -17.62
C ASP A 35 5.06 0.60 -16.35
N THR A 36 5.24 -0.56 -15.73
CA THR A 36 4.63 -1.00 -14.47
C THR A 36 4.96 -0.02 -13.35
N SER A 37 3.93 0.44 -12.63
CA SER A 37 4.09 1.39 -11.52
C SER A 37 4.19 0.65 -10.17
N SER A 38 4.52 1.34 -9.08
CA SER A 38 4.72 0.76 -7.74
C SER A 38 3.42 0.18 -7.19
N ASP A 39 2.29 0.78 -7.52
CA ASP A 39 0.94 0.31 -7.22
C ASP A 39 0.71 -1.16 -7.61
N GLU A 40 1.18 -1.58 -8.78
CA GLU A 40 1.12 -2.98 -9.21
C GLU A 40 1.98 -3.88 -8.31
N ILE A 41 3.15 -3.41 -7.87
CA ILE A 41 4.04 -4.16 -6.99
C ILE A 41 3.47 -4.27 -5.58
N VAL A 42 2.99 -3.17 -5.00
CA VAL A 42 2.33 -3.16 -3.68
C VAL A 42 1.12 -4.08 -3.67
N GLY A 43 0.30 -4.08 -4.74
CA GLY A 43 -0.83 -4.99 -4.88
C GLY A 43 -0.40 -6.47 -4.94
N HIS A 44 0.65 -6.77 -5.69
CA HIS A 44 1.21 -8.12 -5.76
C HIS A 44 1.79 -8.60 -4.42
N GLU A 45 2.54 -7.75 -3.74
CA GLU A 45 3.12 -8.00 -2.40
C GLU A 45 2.02 -8.08 -1.33
N PHE A 46 0.87 -7.43 -1.51
CA PHE A 46 -0.28 -7.64 -0.63
C PHE A 46 -0.94 -9.02 -0.83
N VAL A 47 -1.09 -9.47 -2.08
CA VAL A 47 -1.89 -10.67 -2.38
C VAL A 47 -1.08 -11.97 -2.30
N TYR A 48 0.16 -12.01 -2.79
CA TYR A 48 0.91 -13.28 -2.85
C TYR A 48 1.14 -13.96 -1.48
N PRO A 49 1.46 -13.25 -0.39
CA PRO A 49 1.51 -13.82 0.95
C PRO A 49 0.19 -14.45 1.38
N LEU A 50 -0.92 -13.76 1.14
CA LEU A 50 -2.26 -14.26 1.50
C LEU A 50 -2.62 -15.50 0.68
N VAL A 51 -2.25 -15.54 -0.60
CA VAL A 51 -2.40 -16.74 -1.44
C VAL A 51 -1.55 -17.87 -0.88
N HIS A 52 -0.27 -17.61 -0.59
CA HIS A 52 0.64 -18.59 -0.06
C HIS A 52 0.14 -19.19 1.27
N ASP A 53 -0.37 -18.37 2.18
CA ASP A 53 -0.70 -18.82 3.53
C ASP A 53 -2.13 -19.36 3.65
N SER A 54 -3.08 -18.78 2.93
CA SER A 54 -4.51 -18.98 3.21
C SER A 54 -5.40 -19.32 2.01
N LEU A 55 -5.06 -18.88 0.78
CA LEU A 55 -6.00 -19.01 -0.36
C LEU A 55 -5.64 -20.15 -1.33
N ALA A 56 -4.37 -20.55 -1.41
CA ALA A 56 -3.93 -21.57 -2.35
C ALA A 56 -4.67 -22.90 -2.14
N SER A 57 -5.23 -23.43 -3.23
CA SER A 57 -5.96 -24.69 -3.28
C SER A 57 -5.05 -25.92 -3.44
N SER A 58 -3.78 -25.69 -3.78
CA SER A 58 -2.77 -26.72 -4.02
C SER A 58 -1.37 -26.24 -3.67
N ASP A 59 -0.44 -27.16 -3.45
CA ASP A 59 0.96 -26.84 -3.21
C ASP A 59 1.61 -26.17 -4.44
N ASP A 60 1.17 -26.49 -5.65
CA ASP A 60 1.65 -25.84 -6.89
C ASP A 60 1.25 -24.36 -6.96
N GLU A 61 0.02 -24.04 -6.53
CA GLU A 61 -0.47 -22.66 -6.45
C GLU A 61 0.25 -21.87 -5.36
N ARG A 62 0.43 -22.49 -4.18
CA ARG A 62 1.20 -21.94 -3.07
C ARG A 62 2.64 -21.62 -3.51
N GLN A 63 3.30 -22.59 -4.14
CA GLN A 63 4.67 -22.43 -4.63
C GLN A 63 4.77 -21.34 -5.70
N ARG A 64 3.75 -21.19 -6.55
CA ARG A 64 3.71 -20.14 -7.57
C ARG A 64 3.65 -18.75 -6.95
N ALA A 65 2.83 -18.54 -5.93
CA ALA A 65 2.75 -17.26 -5.22
C ALA A 65 4.12 -16.90 -4.60
N TYR A 66 4.78 -17.86 -3.94
CA TYR A 66 6.14 -17.67 -3.43
C TYR A 66 7.15 -17.31 -4.54
N ILE A 67 7.14 -18.03 -5.67
CA ILE A 67 8.07 -17.77 -6.79
C ILE A 67 7.85 -16.37 -7.37
N LEU A 68 6.61 -15.92 -7.48
CA LEU A 68 6.28 -14.59 -8.01
C LEU A 68 6.79 -13.50 -7.06
N LEU A 69 6.48 -13.60 -5.77
CA LEU A 69 7.00 -12.71 -4.72
C LEU A 69 8.53 -12.64 -4.76
N PHE A 70 9.20 -13.79 -4.65
CA PHE A 70 10.66 -13.88 -4.64
C PHE A 70 11.29 -13.25 -5.88
N ASN A 71 10.74 -13.52 -7.07
CA ASN A 71 11.29 -12.99 -8.31
C ASN A 71 11.12 -11.47 -8.42
N ILE A 72 10.00 -10.91 -7.97
CA ILE A 72 9.75 -9.45 -7.97
C ILE A 72 10.79 -8.74 -7.10
N THR A 73 10.89 -9.13 -5.83
CA THR A 73 11.86 -8.50 -4.92
C THR A 73 13.31 -8.72 -5.40
N THR A 74 13.63 -9.90 -5.94
CA THR A 74 14.95 -10.17 -6.53
C THR A 74 15.24 -9.24 -7.70
N ASN A 75 14.28 -9.02 -8.60
CA ASN A 75 14.44 -8.11 -9.73
C ASN A 75 14.82 -6.72 -9.23
N ILE A 76 14.07 -6.16 -8.28
CA ILE A 76 14.35 -4.83 -7.72
C ILE A 76 15.77 -4.76 -7.14
N MET A 77 16.15 -5.73 -6.30
CA MET A 77 17.47 -5.75 -5.67
C MET A 77 18.62 -5.89 -6.67
N THR A 78 18.48 -6.71 -7.71
CA THR A 78 19.56 -6.97 -8.67
C THR A 78 19.75 -5.85 -9.70
N HIS A 79 18.79 -4.93 -9.80
CA HIS A 79 18.83 -3.80 -10.73
C HIS A 79 18.94 -2.48 -9.96
N ASP A 80 19.78 -2.42 -8.93
CA ASP A 80 20.08 -1.19 -8.17
C ASP A 80 18.83 -0.52 -7.60
N TRP A 81 17.92 -1.33 -7.05
CA TRP A 81 16.65 -0.89 -6.44
C TRP A 81 15.65 -0.26 -7.43
N TYR A 82 15.76 -0.61 -8.71
CA TYR A 82 14.78 -0.29 -9.74
C TYR A 82 14.02 -1.53 -10.18
N LEU A 83 12.74 -1.38 -10.52
CA LEU A 83 12.02 -2.42 -11.25
C LEU A 83 12.44 -2.37 -12.72
N GLU A 84 13.13 -3.42 -13.18
CA GLU A 84 13.62 -3.49 -14.57
C GLU A 84 12.73 -4.40 -15.43
N GLY A 85 12.19 -3.80 -16.50
CA GLY A 85 11.31 -4.46 -17.46
C GLY A 85 12.00 -4.94 -18.73
N GLU A 86 11.18 -5.25 -19.75
CA GLU A 86 11.68 -5.69 -21.06
C GLU A 86 12.62 -4.64 -21.70
N ASN A 87 13.64 -5.10 -22.42
CA ASN A 87 14.70 -4.27 -23.02
C ASN A 87 15.50 -3.40 -22.04
N HIS A 88 15.61 -3.79 -20.76
CA HIS A 88 16.32 -3.04 -19.72
C HIS A 88 15.76 -1.63 -19.50
N THR A 89 14.48 -1.42 -19.83
CA THR A 89 13.82 -0.15 -19.53
C THR A 89 13.41 -0.12 -18.07
N ARG A 90 13.84 0.93 -17.36
CA ARG A 90 13.33 1.28 -16.04
C ARG A 90 11.89 1.77 -16.19
N THR A 91 11.06 1.46 -15.20
CA THR A 91 9.72 2.02 -15.10
C THR A 91 9.80 3.49 -14.75
N ASN A 92 9.02 4.33 -15.42
CA ASN A 92 9.03 5.76 -15.13
C ASN A 92 8.34 6.03 -13.80
N GLY A 93 8.82 7.02 -13.06
CA GLY A 93 8.15 7.54 -11.86
C GLY A 93 8.36 6.73 -10.58
N VAL A 94 8.78 5.47 -10.64
CA VAL A 94 8.95 4.60 -9.47
C VAL A 94 10.42 4.29 -9.23
N THR A 95 10.89 4.58 -8.02
CA THR A 95 12.30 4.37 -7.64
C THR A 95 12.40 4.02 -6.16
N TRP A 96 13.07 2.91 -5.85
CA TRP A 96 13.50 2.58 -4.49
C TRP A 96 15.00 2.81 -4.31
N ASN A 97 15.65 3.41 -5.31
CA ASN A 97 17.08 3.69 -5.31
C ASN A 97 17.45 4.76 -4.29
N PRO A 98 18.41 4.49 -3.38
CA PRO A 98 18.76 5.45 -2.35
C PRO A 98 19.32 6.77 -2.85
N THR A 99 20.08 6.77 -3.94
CA THR A 99 20.63 8.01 -4.49
C THR A 99 19.52 8.87 -5.08
N GLU A 100 18.61 8.29 -5.86
CA GLU A 100 17.49 9.06 -6.41
C GLU A 100 16.51 9.51 -5.31
N LEU A 101 16.17 8.62 -4.36
CA LEU A 101 15.14 8.89 -3.38
C LEU A 101 15.57 9.86 -2.25
N ASN A 102 16.83 9.78 -1.82
CA ASN A 102 17.34 10.61 -0.72
C ASN A 102 18.05 11.89 -1.19
N ASP A 103 18.71 11.88 -2.35
CA ASP A 103 19.53 13.01 -2.79
C ASP A 103 18.81 13.93 -3.79
N ASP A 104 17.67 13.51 -4.35
CA ASP A 104 16.81 14.36 -5.19
C ASP A 104 15.74 15.08 -4.35
N ALA A 105 15.70 16.41 -4.46
CA ALA A 105 14.72 17.23 -3.77
C ALA A 105 13.32 17.10 -4.39
N ASP A 106 13.23 16.79 -5.69
CA ASP A 106 11.96 16.61 -6.39
C ASP A 106 11.26 15.30 -5.98
N ARG A 107 11.97 14.41 -5.28
CA ARG A 107 11.50 13.11 -4.77
C ARG A 107 11.18 13.12 -3.28
N GLN A 108 11.14 14.28 -2.64
CA GLN A 108 10.92 14.39 -1.20
C GLN A 108 9.56 13.81 -0.75
N ASP A 109 8.55 13.89 -1.61
CA ASP A 109 7.18 13.43 -1.34
C ASP A 109 7.11 11.88 -1.43
N ASP A 110 7.83 11.29 -2.39
CA ASP A 110 7.93 9.83 -2.59
C ASP A 110 8.76 9.14 -1.51
N ARG A 111 9.65 9.87 -0.83
CA ARG A 111 10.72 9.30 0.01
C ARG A 111 10.21 8.38 1.12
N GLY A 112 9.21 8.84 1.86
CA GLY A 112 8.67 8.09 2.98
C GLY A 112 7.93 6.83 2.52
N LEU A 113 7.06 6.98 1.52
CA LEU A 113 6.29 5.89 0.93
C LEU A 113 7.21 4.82 0.31
N ASN A 114 8.12 5.20 -0.59
CA ASN A 114 8.96 4.23 -1.27
C ASN A 114 9.92 3.53 -0.29
N SER A 115 10.38 4.22 0.76
CA SER A 115 11.15 3.56 1.82
C SER A 115 10.34 2.50 2.57
N LEU A 116 9.07 2.78 2.86
CA LEU A 116 8.15 1.82 3.47
C LEU A 116 7.90 0.60 2.57
N GLU A 117 7.63 0.85 1.28
CA GLU A 117 7.39 -0.19 0.28
C GLU A 117 8.56 -1.17 0.20
N ILE A 118 9.79 -0.69 -0.05
CA ILE A 118 10.92 -1.60 -0.26
C ILE A 118 11.30 -2.36 1.01
N LEU A 119 11.17 -1.75 2.19
CA LEU A 119 11.40 -2.45 3.46
C LEU A 119 10.34 -3.54 3.68
N ALA A 120 9.08 -3.28 3.32
CA ALA A 120 8.02 -4.28 3.35
C ALA A 120 8.34 -5.45 2.40
N PHE A 121 8.72 -5.18 1.15
CA PHE A 121 9.03 -6.22 0.15
C PHE A 121 10.19 -7.11 0.57
N LEU A 122 11.26 -6.50 1.09
CA LEU A 122 12.44 -7.23 1.57
C LEU A 122 12.11 -8.14 2.76
N LEU A 123 11.40 -7.63 3.77
CA LEU A 123 11.03 -8.45 4.92
C LEU A 123 10.02 -9.54 4.55
N GLN A 124 9.09 -9.26 3.64
CA GLN A 124 8.12 -10.24 3.21
C GLN A 124 8.79 -11.38 2.46
N THR A 125 9.66 -11.08 1.48
CA THR A 125 10.42 -12.13 0.79
C THR A 125 11.37 -12.87 1.73
N TYR A 126 11.98 -12.20 2.73
CA TYR A 126 12.75 -12.88 3.77
C TYR A 126 11.90 -13.84 4.61
N ALA A 127 10.67 -13.44 4.98
CA ALA A 127 9.76 -14.24 5.81
C ALA A 127 9.47 -15.62 5.20
N TYR A 128 9.37 -15.70 3.87
CA TYR A 128 9.08 -16.93 3.14
C TYR A 128 10.33 -17.67 2.65
N SER A 129 11.38 -16.96 2.25
CA SER A 129 12.59 -17.57 1.69
C SER A 129 13.63 -17.96 2.74
N GLY A 130 13.70 -17.22 3.85
CA GLY A 130 14.81 -17.27 4.80
C GLY A 130 16.17 -16.88 4.21
N ASP A 131 16.20 -16.32 3.00
CA ASP A 131 17.41 -15.94 2.29
C ASP A 131 17.95 -14.63 2.85
N LYS A 132 19.12 -14.72 3.50
CA LYS A 132 19.75 -13.61 4.21
C LYS A 132 19.99 -12.38 3.32
N ARG A 133 20.10 -12.55 1.99
CA ARG A 133 20.32 -11.41 1.08
C ARG A 133 19.24 -10.34 1.20
N PHE A 134 17.98 -10.72 1.42
CA PHE A 134 16.89 -9.75 1.60
C PHE A 134 17.00 -9.00 2.94
N LEU A 135 17.37 -9.71 4.00
CA LEU A 135 17.63 -9.10 5.30
C LEU A 135 18.85 -8.15 5.24
N ASP A 136 19.93 -8.58 4.58
CA ASP A 136 21.13 -7.76 4.34
C ASP A 136 20.79 -6.50 3.53
N GLY A 137 19.87 -6.62 2.57
CA GLY A 137 19.34 -5.49 1.81
C GLY A 137 18.61 -4.49 2.72
N ALA A 138 17.75 -4.97 3.61
CA ALA A 138 17.04 -4.11 4.56
C ALA A 138 18.03 -3.44 5.54
N GLU A 139 19.00 -4.19 6.07
CA GLU A 139 20.08 -3.65 6.91
C GLU A 139 20.90 -2.57 6.20
N LEU A 140 21.20 -2.76 4.91
CA LEU A 140 21.93 -1.78 4.11
C LEU A 140 21.11 -0.48 3.97
N LEU A 141 19.84 -0.58 3.58
CA LEU A 141 18.94 0.57 3.40
C LEU A 141 18.74 1.35 4.70
N ILE A 142 18.61 0.65 5.82
CA ILE A 142 18.48 1.28 7.15
C ILE A 142 19.80 1.94 7.57
N ASN A 143 20.90 1.19 7.61
CA ASN A 143 22.13 1.66 8.24
C ASN A 143 22.88 2.68 7.38
N SER A 144 22.81 2.56 6.05
CA SER A 144 23.58 3.44 5.14
C SER A 144 22.74 4.57 4.55
N TYR A 145 21.42 4.39 4.48
CA TYR A 145 20.53 5.32 3.78
C TYR A 145 19.34 5.79 4.62
N HIS A 146 19.24 5.34 5.89
CA HIS A 146 18.25 5.82 6.85
C HIS A 146 16.79 5.59 6.43
N TYR A 147 16.52 4.48 5.73
CA TYR A 147 15.16 4.16 5.25
C TYR A 147 14.16 3.93 6.38
N ASP A 148 14.62 3.53 7.58
CA ASP A 148 13.79 3.46 8.79
C ASP A 148 13.33 4.85 9.25
N VAL A 149 14.23 5.84 9.25
CA VAL A 149 13.91 7.23 9.61
C VAL A 149 12.98 7.87 8.59
N ASN A 150 13.13 7.56 7.30
CA ASN A 150 12.24 8.03 6.24
C ASN A 150 10.76 7.69 6.52
N LEU A 151 10.49 6.60 7.26
CA LEU A 151 9.13 6.18 7.61
C LEU A 151 8.36 7.23 8.44
N ILE A 152 9.05 8.10 9.18
CA ILE A 152 8.39 9.17 9.95
C ILE A 152 7.54 10.07 9.06
N ASN A 153 8.01 10.35 7.83
CA ASN A 153 7.34 11.22 6.88
C ASN A 153 6.71 10.43 5.72
N THR A 154 6.09 9.28 6.02
CA THR A 154 5.42 8.44 5.01
C THR A 154 4.35 9.21 4.25
N LYS A 155 3.53 10.00 4.96
CA LYS A 155 2.62 10.96 4.34
C LYS A 155 3.19 12.36 4.47
N MET A 156 3.50 12.99 3.33
CA MET A 156 3.79 14.41 3.28
C MET A 156 2.54 15.21 3.65
N ILE A 157 2.72 16.21 4.54
CA ILE A 157 1.62 17.03 5.07
C ILE A 157 1.60 18.45 4.47
N ALA A 158 2.29 18.65 3.34
CA ALA A 158 2.30 19.92 2.64
C ALA A 158 0.92 20.20 2.04
N VAL A 159 0.47 21.47 2.12
CA VAL A 159 -0.91 21.87 1.78
C VAL A 159 -1.32 21.52 0.35
N CYS A 160 -0.36 21.56 -0.59
CA CYS A 160 -0.62 21.29 -2.01
C CYS A 160 -0.23 19.88 -2.45
N ASP A 161 0.40 19.11 -1.58
CA ASP A 161 0.80 17.76 -1.88
C ASP A 161 -0.25 16.80 -1.31
N ASN A 162 -1.10 16.30 -2.22
CA ASN A 162 -2.14 15.37 -1.85
C ASN A 162 -2.36 14.35 -2.96
N ASN A 163 -1.69 13.21 -2.81
CA ASN A 163 -1.91 12.03 -3.63
C ASN A 163 -2.67 10.97 -2.82
N PHE A 164 -3.92 10.73 -3.21
CA PHE A 164 -4.78 9.76 -2.55
C PHE A 164 -4.41 8.31 -2.88
N SER A 165 -3.73 8.07 -4.00
CA SER A 165 -3.20 6.74 -4.33
C SER A 165 -2.05 6.39 -3.40
N ASP A 166 -1.18 7.34 -3.07
CA ASP A 166 -0.07 7.12 -2.14
C ASP A 166 -0.55 6.77 -0.72
N ASP A 167 -1.70 7.29 -0.30
CA ASP A 167 -2.34 6.87 0.95
C ASP A 167 -2.75 5.38 0.92
N GLU A 168 -3.30 4.90 -0.19
CA GLU A 168 -3.60 3.47 -0.36
C GLU A 168 -2.33 2.63 -0.30
N LEU A 169 -1.31 3.02 -1.06
CA LEU A 169 -0.02 2.32 -1.12
C LEU A 169 0.66 2.27 0.25
N ALA A 170 0.65 3.37 1.00
CA ALA A 170 1.21 3.44 2.33
C ALA A 170 0.51 2.46 3.29
N TYR A 171 -0.82 2.43 3.31
CA TYR A 171 -1.56 1.55 4.22
C TYR A 171 -1.42 0.07 3.84
N LEU A 172 -1.46 -0.28 2.55
CA LEU A 172 -1.16 -1.64 2.12
C LEU A 172 0.27 -2.04 2.52
N SER A 173 1.24 -1.13 2.40
CA SER A 173 2.63 -1.40 2.77
C SER A 173 2.82 -1.51 4.29
N TYR A 174 2.12 -0.73 5.11
CA TYR A 174 2.08 -0.92 6.57
C TYR A 174 1.51 -2.29 6.94
N PHE A 175 0.42 -2.71 6.29
CA PHE A 175 -0.13 -4.04 6.49
C PHE A 175 0.90 -5.13 6.11
N ASN A 176 1.49 -5.03 4.91
CA ASN A 176 2.47 -5.98 4.40
C ASN A 176 3.68 -6.12 5.31
N LEU A 177 4.19 -4.98 5.80
CA LEU A 177 5.33 -4.92 6.69
C LEU A 177 5.06 -5.62 8.03
N VAL A 178 3.94 -5.29 8.68
CA VAL A 178 3.58 -5.90 9.97
C VAL A 178 3.20 -7.36 9.81
N TYR A 179 2.57 -7.73 8.69
CA TYR A 179 2.31 -9.12 8.34
C TYR A 179 3.61 -9.91 8.18
N ALA A 180 4.59 -9.38 7.44
CA ALA A 180 5.90 -9.99 7.25
C ALA A 180 6.64 -10.18 8.59
N ILE A 181 6.68 -9.15 9.43
CA ILE A 181 7.29 -9.20 10.77
C ILE A 181 6.61 -10.29 11.62
N ASN A 182 5.28 -10.31 11.66
CA ASN A 182 4.53 -11.34 12.38
C ASN A 182 4.86 -12.76 11.87
N THR A 183 4.95 -12.92 10.55
CA THR A 183 5.33 -14.18 9.92
C THR A 183 6.76 -14.59 10.30
N ILE A 184 7.73 -13.66 10.29
CA ILE A 184 9.11 -13.95 10.73
C ILE A 184 9.13 -14.43 12.19
N THR A 185 8.46 -13.71 13.08
CA THR A 185 8.42 -14.02 14.52
C THR A 185 7.78 -15.39 14.77
N SER A 186 6.67 -15.69 14.10
CA SER A 186 5.91 -16.93 14.30
C SER A 186 6.37 -18.13 13.45
N SER A 187 7.18 -17.92 12.41
CA SER A 187 7.53 -18.94 11.41
C SER A 187 8.23 -20.16 12.02
N SER A 188 7.76 -21.37 11.71
CA SER A 188 8.47 -22.61 12.03
C SER A 188 9.60 -22.93 11.04
N ASN A 189 9.63 -22.25 9.89
CA ASN A 189 10.57 -22.52 8.81
C ASN A 189 11.90 -21.75 8.99
N LEU A 190 11.89 -20.67 9.75
CA LEU A 190 13.10 -19.92 10.10
C LEU A 190 13.74 -20.48 11.38
N SER A 191 15.06 -20.65 11.34
CA SER A 191 15.84 -21.05 12.52
C SER A 191 15.82 -19.96 13.60
N VAL A 192 16.09 -20.35 14.86
CA VAL A 192 16.24 -19.40 15.97
C VAL A 192 17.28 -18.32 15.66
N LYS A 193 18.36 -18.69 14.97
CA LYS A 193 19.40 -17.76 14.54
C LYS A 193 18.87 -16.74 13.53
N GLN A 194 18.16 -17.18 12.49
CA GLN A 194 17.56 -16.30 11.47
C GLN A 194 16.57 -15.31 12.08
N LYS A 195 15.77 -15.74 13.05
CA LYS A 195 14.85 -14.85 13.77
C LYS A 195 15.60 -13.82 14.62
N ALA A 196 16.64 -14.26 15.33
CA ALA A 196 17.46 -13.37 16.16
C ALA A 196 18.21 -12.34 15.31
N GLU A 197 18.70 -12.73 14.13
CA GLU A 197 19.33 -11.81 13.18
C GLU A 197 18.34 -10.77 12.65
N ALA A 198 17.11 -11.18 12.33
CA ALA A 198 16.08 -10.25 11.86
C ALA A 198 15.53 -9.32 12.95
N GLN A 199 15.63 -9.69 14.22
CA GLN A 199 15.00 -8.96 15.32
C GLN A 199 15.43 -7.50 15.39
N LEU A 200 16.73 -7.21 15.23
CA LEU A 200 17.23 -5.84 15.31
C LEU A 200 16.65 -4.97 14.17
N VAL A 201 16.61 -5.50 12.95
CA VAL A 201 16.00 -4.81 11.79
C VAL A 201 14.52 -4.52 12.04
N MET A 202 13.79 -5.52 12.56
CA MET A 202 12.36 -5.37 12.86
C MET A 202 12.12 -4.34 13.96
N ASP A 203 12.93 -4.31 15.01
CA ASP A 203 12.78 -3.35 16.12
C ASP A 203 12.97 -1.91 15.64
N HIS A 204 14.00 -1.64 14.84
CA HIS A 204 14.25 -0.33 14.24
C HIS A 204 13.09 0.13 13.37
N ILE A 205 12.61 -0.76 12.49
CA ILE A 205 11.50 -0.45 11.60
C ILE A 205 10.23 -0.14 12.41
N LEU A 206 9.86 -0.99 13.37
CA LEU A 206 8.62 -0.84 14.13
C LEU A 206 8.58 0.45 14.96
N GLU A 207 9.73 0.91 15.48
CA GLU A 207 9.83 2.17 16.23
C GLU A 207 9.48 3.37 15.35
N TYR A 208 10.15 3.55 14.21
CA TYR A 208 9.90 4.69 13.32
C TYR A 208 8.60 4.57 12.53
N MET A 209 8.25 3.34 12.13
CA MET A 209 6.99 3.05 11.45
C MET A 209 5.79 3.50 12.28
N ARG A 210 5.79 3.25 13.60
CA ARG A 210 4.69 3.67 14.48
C ARG A 210 4.51 5.18 14.50
N ILE A 211 5.61 5.95 14.51
CA ILE A 211 5.57 7.42 14.46
C ILE A 211 4.95 7.88 13.14
N GLY A 212 5.43 7.33 12.01
CA GLY A 212 4.90 7.65 10.69
C GLY A 212 3.43 7.29 10.50
N LEU A 213 3.02 6.13 11.00
CA LEU A 213 1.64 5.64 10.97
C LEU A 213 0.71 6.58 11.75
N ASP A 214 1.09 7.00 12.97
CA ASP A 214 0.31 7.93 13.79
C ASP A 214 0.19 9.32 13.12
N LEU A 215 1.29 9.83 12.54
CA LEU A 215 1.30 11.10 11.81
C LEU A 215 0.38 11.05 10.59
N THR A 216 0.47 9.97 9.81
CA THR A 216 -0.37 9.73 8.64
C THR A 216 -1.85 9.61 9.04
N HIS A 217 -2.15 8.81 10.07
CA HIS A 217 -3.52 8.52 10.48
C HIS A 217 -4.21 9.73 11.14
N LYS A 218 -3.46 10.69 11.67
CA LYS A 218 -4.01 11.98 12.13
C LYS A 218 -4.90 12.67 11.11
N TYR A 219 -4.56 12.54 9.82
CA TYR A 219 -5.34 13.10 8.74
C TYR A 219 -6.35 12.09 8.19
N LYS A 220 -5.94 10.84 7.98
CA LYS A 220 -6.79 9.81 7.38
C LYS A 220 -7.97 9.38 8.25
N GLN A 221 -7.86 9.47 9.59
CA GLN A 221 -8.98 9.17 10.48
C GLN A 221 -10.19 10.10 10.25
N MET A 222 -9.98 11.33 9.74
CA MET A 222 -11.06 12.25 9.39
C MET A 222 -11.96 11.72 8.26
N GLU A 223 -11.43 10.80 7.46
CA GLU A 223 -12.15 10.14 6.37
C GLU A 223 -13.03 8.99 6.84
N LYS A 224 -12.90 8.57 8.11
CA LYS A 224 -13.65 7.47 8.72
C LYS A 224 -13.60 6.17 7.94
N SER A 225 -12.62 6.03 7.05
CA SER A 225 -12.51 4.93 6.10
C SER A 225 -12.25 3.63 6.85
N PRO A 226 -13.13 2.63 6.73
CA PRO A 226 -12.91 1.34 7.36
C PRO A 226 -11.59 0.70 6.91
N PHE A 227 -11.20 0.89 5.63
CA PHE A 227 -9.96 0.39 5.06
C PHE A 227 -8.73 0.92 5.81
N TYR A 228 -8.62 2.24 5.97
CA TYR A 228 -7.51 2.86 6.69
C TYR A 228 -7.56 2.52 8.18
N ASN A 229 -8.76 2.47 8.77
CA ASN A 229 -8.93 2.22 10.20
C ASN A 229 -8.52 0.80 10.61
N PHE A 230 -8.90 -0.25 9.85
CA PHE A 230 -8.52 -1.62 10.22
C PHE A 230 -7.01 -1.83 10.08
N ILE A 231 -6.41 -1.29 9.02
CA ILE A 231 -4.96 -1.40 8.80
C ILE A 231 -4.22 -0.64 9.90
N TYR A 232 -4.68 0.55 10.30
CA TYR A 232 -4.10 1.26 11.43
C TYR A 232 -4.18 0.41 12.70
N CYS A 233 -5.32 -0.23 13.01
CA CYS A 233 -5.47 -1.09 14.17
C CYS A 233 -4.55 -2.31 14.14
N TYR A 234 -4.42 -2.92 12.96
CA TYR A 234 -3.52 -4.05 12.70
C TYR A 234 -2.06 -3.64 12.91
N ALA A 235 -1.62 -2.60 12.20
CA ALA A 235 -0.24 -2.14 12.18
C ALA A 235 0.18 -1.41 13.46
N SER A 236 -0.78 -0.85 14.22
CA SER A 236 -0.52 -0.26 15.54
C SER A 236 -0.50 -1.28 16.69
N GLY A 237 -0.63 -2.58 16.42
CA GLY A 237 -0.52 -3.59 17.48
C GLY A 237 -1.66 -3.57 18.49
N GLN A 238 -2.81 -2.98 18.15
CA GLN A 238 -3.95 -2.85 19.06
C GLN A 238 -4.89 -4.06 19.04
N ILE A 239 -4.55 -5.06 18.22
CA ILE A 239 -5.31 -6.28 18.03
C ILE A 239 -4.48 -7.49 18.49
N ASN A 240 -5.14 -8.57 18.89
CA ASN A 240 -4.49 -9.74 19.49
C ASN A 240 -3.40 -10.35 18.58
N GLN A 241 -3.61 -10.30 17.27
CA GLN A 241 -2.74 -10.88 16.25
C GLN A 241 -1.37 -10.19 16.22
N THR A 242 -1.29 -8.89 16.50
CA THR A 242 -0.07 -8.08 16.33
C THR A 242 0.42 -7.44 17.63
N GLN A 243 -0.35 -7.49 18.72
CA GLN A 243 0.00 -6.90 20.01
C GLN A 243 1.38 -7.34 20.53
N HIS A 244 1.71 -8.63 20.36
CA HIS A 244 2.96 -9.19 20.85
C HIS A 244 4.21 -8.55 20.22
N LEU A 245 4.11 -8.01 19.00
CA LEU A 245 5.20 -7.37 18.29
C LEU A 245 5.68 -6.07 18.96
N PHE A 246 4.81 -5.41 19.71
CA PHE A 246 5.08 -4.09 20.30
C PHE A 246 5.37 -4.16 21.81
N THR A 247 5.50 -5.36 22.38
CA THR A 247 5.66 -5.54 23.83
C THR A 247 7.02 -5.09 24.36
N ASN A 248 8.07 -5.16 23.54
CA ASN A 248 9.46 -4.89 23.93
C ASN A 248 10.05 -3.65 23.22
N ILE A 249 9.23 -2.87 22.53
CA ILE A 249 9.68 -1.71 21.76
C ILE A 249 9.34 -0.46 22.56
N ASN A 250 10.26 0.48 22.64
CA ASN A 250 10.09 1.74 23.37
C ASN A 250 9.26 2.76 22.56
N THR A 251 8.04 2.38 22.16
CA THR A 251 7.10 3.25 21.46
C THR A 251 6.06 3.82 22.41
N SER A 252 5.60 5.04 22.15
CA SER A 252 4.41 5.58 22.81
C SER A 252 3.17 4.71 22.53
N SER A 253 2.17 4.79 23.39
CA SER A 253 0.84 4.26 23.08
C SER A 253 0.36 4.83 21.74
N PRO A 254 -0.33 4.02 20.90
CA PRO A 254 -0.89 4.49 19.65
C PRO A 254 -1.75 5.74 19.84
N ALA A 255 -1.67 6.69 18.91
CA ALA A 255 -2.38 7.97 19.01
C ALA A 255 -3.92 7.85 18.92
N PHE A 256 -4.42 6.79 18.29
CA PHE A 256 -5.85 6.55 18.04
C PHE A 256 -6.34 5.23 18.63
N ASP A 257 -7.52 5.25 19.27
CA ASP A 257 -8.18 4.08 19.88
C ASP A 257 -9.00 3.31 18.85
N CYS A 258 -8.72 2.02 18.71
CA CYS A 258 -9.40 1.13 17.78
C CYS A 258 -10.89 0.94 18.05
N ASN A 259 -11.38 1.14 19.29
CA ASN A 259 -12.82 1.10 19.55
C ASN A 259 -13.54 2.29 18.91
N ALA A 260 -12.94 3.49 18.99
CA ALA A 260 -13.46 4.69 18.33
C ALA A 260 -13.41 4.54 16.80
N LEU A 261 -12.27 4.08 16.26
CA LEU A 261 -12.11 3.85 14.81
C LEU A 261 -13.09 2.80 14.28
N SER A 262 -13.41 1.78 15.08
CA SER A 262 -14.42 0.77 14.74
C SER A 262 -15.83 1.35 14.67
N ALA A 263 -16.17 2.29 15.56
CA ALA A 263 -17.46 2.97 15.52
C ALA A 263 -17.61 3.82 14.24
N ASP A 264 -16.54 4.52 13.85
CA ASP A 264 -16.50 5.27 12.58
C ASP A 264 -16.63 4.34 11.37
N ALA A 265 -15.93 3.21 11.37
CA ALA A 265 -16.02 2.22 10.31
C ALA A 265 -17.44 1.63 10.18
N VAL A 266 -18.12 1.31 11.29
CA VAL A 266 -19.51 0.85 11.27
C VAL A 266 -20.44 1.92 10.71
N TRP A 267 -20.28 3.17 11.16
CA TRP A 267 -21.06 4.31 10.65
C TRP A 267 -20.89 4.50 9.13
N TYR A 268 -19.66 4.33 8.63
CA TYR A 268 -19.33 4.44 7.22
C TYR A 268 -19.98 3.30 6.44
N MET A 269 -19.78 2.05 6.87
CA MET A 269 -20.26 0.86 6.15
C MET A 269 -21.79 0.76 6.12
N GLN A 270 -22.48 1.23 7.16
CA GLN A 270 -23.96 1.31 7.18
C GLN A 270 -24.52 2.30 6.16
N ARG A 271 -23.71 3.26 5.73
CA ARG A 271 -24.05 4.28 4.73
C ARG A 271 -23.44 4.00 3.36
N TRP A 272 -22.70 2.89 3.21
CA TRP A 272 -22.11 2.57 1.92
C TRP A 272 -23.22 2.30 0.90
N PRO A 273 -23.22 2.95 -0.27
CA PRO A 273 -24.27 2.77 -1.28
C PRO A 273 -24.26 1.33 -1.83
N LEU A 274 -25.43 0.68 -1.87
CA LEU A 274 -25.56 -0.66 -2.44
C LEU A 274 -25.39 -0.67 -3.97
N GLU A 275 -25.67 0.46 -4.60
CA GLU A 275 -25.46 0.67 -6.04
C GLU A 275 -24.03 1.19 -6.25
N LEU A 276 -23.28 0.49 -7.10
CA LEU A 276 -21.87 0.80 -7.36
C LEU A 276 -21.67 1.67 -8.60
N ILE A 277 -22.74 1.96 -9.34
CA ILE A 277 -22.72 2.97 -10.40
C ILE A 277 -22.37 4.34 -9.81
N ALA A 278 -21.39 5.00 -10.40
CA ALA A 278 -20.96 6.35 -10.06
C ALA A 278 -21.97 7.38 -10.60
N TRP A 279 -23.16 7.42 -10.01
CA TRP A 279 -24.21 8.36 -10.40
C TRP A 279 -23.76 9.82 -10.20
N PRO A 280 -24.15 10.74 -11.10
CA PRO A 280 -23.86 12.16 -10.94
C PRO A 280 -24.45 12.70 -9.65
N GLN A 281 -23.60 13.30 -8.83
CA GLN A 281 -23.98 13.92 -7.57
C GLN A 281 -23.31 15.28 -7.45
N PHE A 282 -24.11 16.32 -7.22
CA PHE A 282 -23.66 17.70 -7.12
C PHE A 282 -23.97 18.23 -5.73
N ASN A 283 -22.94 18.45 -4.91
CA ASN A 283 -23.07 19.00 -3.57
C ASN A 283 -22.59 20.45 -3.48
N SER A 284 -22.01 21.04 -4.54
CA SER A 284 -21.49 22.42 -4.53
C SER A 284 -22.55 23.47 -4.19
N ASP A 285 -23.81 23.19 -4.51
CA ASP A 285 -24.93 24.13 -4.32
C ASP A 285 -25.58 24.00 -2.93
N ARG A 286 -25.12 23.04 -2.11
CA ARG A 286 -25.65 22.82 -0.77
C ARG A 286 -25.23 23.93 0.19
N LEU A 287 -26.22 24.62 0.75
CA LEU A 287 -26.00 25.72 1.70
C LEU A 287 -25.53 25.27 3.08
N ASP A 288 -25.69 23.99 3.41
CA ASP A 288 -25.27 23.41 4.68
C ASP A 288 -23.79 22.98 4.70
N ILE A 289 -23.14 22.91 3.53
CA ILE A 289 -21.75 22.50 3.42
C ILE A 289 -20.81 23.69 3.63
N GLN A 290 -19.89 23.54 4.58
CA GLN A 290 -18.79 24.47 4.76
C GLN A 290 -17.68 24.14 3.76
N LEU A 291 -17.27 25.13 2.97
CA LEU A 291 -16.22 24.96 1.98
C LEU A 291 -14.84 25.18 2.61
N ASN A 292 -13.92 24.27 2.31
CA ASN A 292 -12.50 24.52 2.42
C ASN A 292 -12.03 25.13 1.08
N ILE A 293 -11.69 26.41 1.10
CA ILE A 293 -11.16 27.14 -0.06
C ILE A 293 -9.64 27.14 0.10
N PRO A 294 -8.90 26.34 -0.69
CA PRO A 294 -7.45 26.27 -0.59
C PRO A 294 -6.86 27.65 -0.83
N ALA A 295 -6.02 28.13 0.10
CA ALA A 295 -5.46 29.48 0.02
C ALA A 295 -4.59 29.66 -1.24
N GLU A 296 -3.82 28.62 -1.62
CA GLU A 296 -2.87 28.66 -2.74
C GLU A 296 -2.55 27.23 -3.22
N CYS A 297 -3.29 26.61 -4.16
CA CYS A 297 -2.87 25.35 -4.82
C CYS A 297 -3.58 25.09 -6.19
N GLU A 298 -4.28 26.07 -6.78
CA GLU A 298 -5.16 25.89 -7.96
C GLU A 298 -6.25 24.79 -7.82
N GLN A 299 -6.48 24.31 -6.60
CA GLN A 299 -7.46 23.28 -6.30
C GLN A 299 -8.88 23.86 -6.29
N LYS A 300 -9.86 23.06 -6.75
CA LYS A 300 -11.28 23.40 -6.64
C LYS A 300 -11.68 23.48 -5.16
N PRO A 301 -12.71 24.27 -4.80
CA PRO A 301 -13.30 24.23 -3.46
C PRO A 301 -13.68 22.79 -3.07
N LEU A 302 -13.31 22.39 -1.86
CA LEU A 302 -13.63 21.08 -1.29
C LEU A 302 -14.59 21.26 -0.11
N SER A 303 -15.26 20.19 0.31
CA SER A 303 -15.93 20.19 1.60
C SER A 303 -14.90 20.26 2.73
N LEU A 304 -15.16 21.06 3.77
CA LEU A 304 -14.33 21.12 4.97
C LEU A 304 -14.40 19.83 5.79
N GLN A 305 -15.54 19.14 5.73
CA GLN A 305 -15.75 17.86 6.39
C GLN A 305 -16.13 16.82 5.36
N MET A 306 -15.74 15.57 5.61
CA MET A 306 -16.16 14.46 4.77
C MET A 306 -17.70 14.37 4.75
N LEU A 307 -18.28 14.30 3.55
CA LEU A 307 -19.70 13.99 3.39
C LEU A 307 -19.97 12.50 3.63
N PRO A 308 -21.13 12.13 4.21
CA PRO A 308 -21.52 10.74 4.36
C PRO A 308 -21.41 9.94 3.05
N PRO A 309 -21.02 8.64 3.10
CA PRO A 309 -20.84 7.83 1.88
C PRO A 309 -22.09 7.75 0.98
N ASP A 310 -23.29 7.85 1.55
CA ASP A 310 -24.59 7.90 0.86
C ASP A 310 -24.96 9.30 0.35
N GLU A 311 -24.16 10.33 0.64
CA GLU A 311 -24.33 11.72 0.20
C GLU A 311 -23.25 12.15 -0.82
N ARG A 312 -22.53 11.19 -1.41
CA ARG A 312 -21.53 11.43 -2.46
C ARG A 312 -21.48 10.28 -3.45
N THR A 313 -20.89 10.54 -4.61
CA THR A 313 -20.64 9.51 -5.62
C THR A 313 -19.81 8.35 -5.05
N THR A 314 -20.20 7.13 -5.42
CA THR A 314 -19.46 5.90 -5.06
C THR A 314 -18.05 5.97 -5.62
N LYS A 315 -17.06 5.82 -4.73
CA LYS A 315 -15.64 5.79 -5.09
C LYS A 315 -14.86 4.89 -4.13
N LYS A 316 -13.68 4.44 -4.58
CA LYS A 316 -12.67 3.78 -3.74
C LYS A 316 -11.98 4.74 -2.76
N TRP A 317 -11.29 4.19 -1.77
CA TRP A 317 -10.58 4.93 -0.72
C TRP A 317 -9.38 5.75 -1.24
N ASN A 318 -8.90 5.48 -2.45
CA ASN A 318 -7.78 6.17 -3.10
C ASN A 318 -8.22 7.41 -3.91
N THR A 319 -9.38 7.96 -3.57
CA THR A 319 -9.96 9.12 -4.24
C THR A 319 -10.21 10.26 -3.27
N ASN A 320 -10.37 11.47 -3.80
CA ASN A 320 -10.71 12.64 -2.99
C ASN A 320 -12.17 12.61 -2.53
N ILE A 321 -12.41 12.14 -1.30
CA ILE A 321 -13.73 12.06 -0.69
C ILE A 321 -14.30 13.42 -0.22
N TYR A 322 -13.49 14.48 -0.27
CA TYR A 322 -13.91 15.86 0.03
C TYR A 322 -14.39 16.59 -1.22
N SER A 323 -14.31 15.95 -2.39
CA SER A 323 -14.87 16.49 -3.64
C SER A 323 -16.39 16.62 -3.51
N LEU A 324 -16.90 17.79 -3.91
CA LEU A 324 -18.32 18.10 -3.79
C LEU A 324 -19.14 17.46 -4.91
N ASP A 325 -18.60 17.51 -6.12
CA ASP A 325 -19.30 17.11 -7.33
C ASP A 325 -18.52 16.03 -8.07
N ASP A 326 -19.19 14.93 -8.42
CA ASP A 326 -18.61 13.87 -9.24
C ASP A 326 -19.68 12.96 -9.86
N GLY A 327 -19.24 11.96 -10.62
CA GLY A 327 -20.07 10.95 -11.25
C GLY A 327 -20.61 11.36 -12.61
N ASP A 328 -20.66 10.40 -13.53
CA ASP A 328 -21.22 10.57 -14.86
C ASP A 328 -22.33 9.55 -15.18
N GLY A 329 -22.51 8.53 -14.32
CA GLY A 329 -23.46 7.43 -14.50
C GLY A 329 -23.05 6.40 -15.56
N PHE A 330 -21.83 6.47 -16.11
CA PHE A 330 -21.31 5.55 -17.13
C PHE A 330 -20.21 4.61 -16.60
N TYR A 331 -19.81 4.80 -15.35
CA TYR A 331 -18.83 3.96 -14.66
C TYR A 331 -19.48 3.26 -13.46
N GLU A 332 -19.08 2.01 -13.22
CA GLU A 332 -19.48 1.20 -12.06
C GLU A 332 -18.21 0.75 -11.33
N GLU A 333 -18.17 1.02 -10.02
CA GLU A 333 -17.08 0.56 -9.16
C GLU A 333 -17.19 -0.94 -8.89
N ASP A 334 -16.06 -1.59 -8.63
CA ASP A 334 -16.06 -2.97 -8.19
C ASP A 334 -16.28 -3.08 -6.66
N PRO A 335 -16.82 -4.22 -6.16
CA PRO A 335 -17.18 -4.36 -4.75
C PRO A 335 -15.98 -4.52 -3.81
N THR A 336 -14.74 -4.58 -4.32
CA THR A 336 -13.54 -4.77 -3.49
C THR A 336 -13.46 -3.71 -2.41
N ALA A 337 -13.87 -2.47 -2.73
CA ALA A 337 -13.80 -1.35 -1.79
C ALA A 337 -14.60 -1.59 -0.49
N PHE A 338 -15.77 -2.19 -0.64
CA PHE A 338 -16.59 -2.60 0.48
C PHE A 338 -16.08 -3.89 1.12
N LEU A 339 -15.71 -4.89 0.30
CA LEU A 339 -15.39 -6.23 0.79
C LEU A 339 -14.12 -6.24 1.66
N ILE A 340 -13.02 -5.66 1.21
CA ILE A 340 -11.78 -5.65 2.00
C ILE A 340 -11.95 -4.84 3.29
N SER A 341 -12.68 -3.74 3.22
CA SER A 341 -13.04 -2.88 4.36
C SER A 341 -13.85 -3.65 5.41
N TYR A 342 -14.88 -4.37 4.96
CA TYR A 342 -15.76 -5.16 5.82
C TYR A 342 -15.02 -6.32 6.50
N TRP A 343 -14.34 -7.13 5.70
CA TRP A 343 -13.64 -8.32 6.19
C TRP A 343 -12.41 -7.93 7.01
N GLY A 344 -11.71 -6.86 6.62
CA GLY A 344 -10.64 -6.22 7.37
C GLY A 344 -11.10 -5.91 8.79
N MET A 345 -12.03 -4.96 8.96
CA MET A 345 -12.55 -4.55 10.27
C MET A 345 -13.15 -5.68 11.12
N ARG A 346 -13.62 -6.77 10.49
CA ARG A 346 -14.28 -7.88 11.18
C ARG A 346 -13.28 -8.92 11.73
N TYR A 347 -12.15 -9.09 11.07
CA TYR A 347 -11.19 -10.18 11.37
C TYR A 347 -9.79 -9.70 11.72
N PHE A 348 -9.46 -8.47 11.36
CA PHE A 348 -8.24 -7.76 11.72
C PHE A 348 -8.65 -6.58 12.59
#